data_AF-F6Z0J0-F1
#
_entry.id   AF-F6Z0J0-F1
#
_cell.length_a   1.000
_cell.length_b   1.000
_cell.length_c   1.000
_cell.angle_alpha   90.00
_cell.angle_beta   90.00
_cell.angle_gamma   90.00
#
_symmetry.space_group_name_H-M   'P 1'
#
loop_
_entity.id
_entity.type
_entity.pdbx_description
1 polymer ?
#
loop_
_entity_poly.entity_id
_entity_poly.type
_entity_poly.pdbx_seq_one_letter_code
_entity_poly.pdbx_strand_id
1 'polypeptide(L)'
;MPEYEKYVCSRAGVPSCFHQNFVNTGYRRESGSILTCLRSAFWPTNETFNFWTHFVASIMLMSRTGRIISEFETPFEALHLPFYIHSFGSCYLLVVSSFAHLFCCYSERCCHRCFAVDQAAVVLYALCVLLGFEHLTCPMSCYGPFNDLSRAVYMGCVVILTVLHTMFSVQTSHSSYSPALRSLPCTLMTLLIILPCI
;
A
#
# COMPACT_ATOMS: atom_id res chain seq x y z
N MET A 1 32.33 -2.38 -1.80
CA MET A 1 31.70 -2.59 -3.13
C MET A 1 31.68 -1.22 -3.81
N PRO A 2 32.40 -1.00 -4.92
CA PRO A 2 32.63 0.36 -5.45
C PRO A 2 31.35 1.14 -5.77
N GLU A 3 30.31 0.44 -6.22
CA GLU A 3 29.01 1.03 -6.53
C GLU A 3 28.24 1.43 -5.25
N TYR A 4 28.29 0.60 -4.20
CA TYR A 4 27.64 0.88 -2.91
C TYR A 4 28.16 2.17 -2.27
N GLU A 5 29.48 2.34 -2.19
CA GLU A 5 30.11 3.51 -1.56
C GLU A 5 29.81 4.81 -2.34
N LYS A 6 29.58 4.71 -3.65
CA LYS A 6 29.20 5.83 -4.49
C LYS A 6 27.76 6.29 -4.23
N TYR A 7 26.83 5.37 -4.05
CA TYR A 7 25.40 5.66 -4.00
C TYR A 7 24.83 5.74 -2.59
N VAL A 8 25.50 5.21 -1.56
CA VAL A 8 24.99 5.23 -0.18
C VAL A 8 25.67 6.32 0.64
N CYS A 9 24.90 7.12 1.36
CA CYS A 9 25.40 8.25 2.14
C CYS A 9 24.66 8.45 3.47
N SER A 10 25.14 9.43 4.24
CA SER A 10 24.46 9.92 5.42
C SER A 10 23.28 10.82 5.04
N ARG A 11 22.39 11.09 6.01
CA ARG A 11 21.23 11.96 5.88
C ARG A 11 21.54 13.31 5.24
N ALA A 12 22.67 13.91 5.61
CA ALA A 12 23.12 15.20 5.07
C ALA A 12 23.43 15.16 3.57
N GLY A 13 23.65 13.96 2.99
CA GLY A 13 23.98 13.75 1.58
C GLY A 13 22.78 13.55 0.67
N VAL A 14 21.54 13.64 1.18
CA VAL A 14 20.30 13.55 0.39
C VAL A 14 19.35 14.71 0.71
N PRO A 15 18.51 15.14 -0.24
CA PRO A 15 17.46 16.13 0.01
C PRO A 15 16.54 15.75 1.16
N SER A 16 15.95 16.76 1.81
CA SER A 16 15.07 16.59 2.99
C SER A 16 13.84 15.73 2.71
N CYS A 17 13.37 15.66 1.47
CA CYS A 17 12.24 14.81 1.08
C CYS A 17 12.49 13.31 1.27
N PHE A 18 13.76 12.88 1.32
CA PHE A 18 14.13 11.49 1.61
C PHE A 18 14.29 11.20 3.09
N HIS A 19 14.31 12.23 3.96
CA HIS A 19 14.69 12.06 5.36
C HIS A 19 13.62 11.34 6.16
N GLN A 20 14.02 10.27 6.84
CA GLN A 20 13.22 9.57 7.83
C GLN A 20 13.63 9.98 9.24
N ASN A 21 12.65 10.12 10.14
CA ASN A 21 12.90 10.46 11.53
C ASN A 21 13.83 9.42 12.18
N PHE A 22 14.80 9.89 12.96
CA PHE A 22 15.78 9.07 13.68
C PHE A 22 16.72 8.21 12.80
N VAL A 23 16.68 8.34 11.47
CA VAL A 23 17.60 7.65 10.55
C VAL A 23 18.68 8.61 10.07
N ASN A 24 19.94 8.32 10.42
CA ASN A 24 21.09 9.20 10.13
C ASN A 24 21.96 8.73 8.96
N THR A 25 21.90 7.45 8.58
CA THR A 25 22.77 6.84 7.56
C THR A 25 22.04 5.81 6.73
N GLY A 26 22.65 5.39 5.62
CA GLY A 26 22.12 4.33 4.76
C GLY A 26 21.17 4.84 3.67
N TYR A 27 21.11 6.14 3.44
CA TYR A 27 20.30 6.74 2.38
C TYR A 27 20.94 6.48 1.02
N ARG A 28 20.09 6.28 0.01
CA ARG A 28 20.52 6.17 -1.39
C ARG A 28 20.44 7.53 -2.07
N ARG A 29 21.53 7.95 -2.70
CA ARG A 29 21.57 9.11 -3.61
C ARG A 29 20.67 8.85 -4.81
N GLU A 30 20.23 9.94 -5.43
CA GLU A 30 19.54 9.88 -6.71
C GLU A 30 20.40 9.14 -7.74
N SER A 31 19.83 8.08 -8.29
CA SER A 31 20.55 7.18 -9.19
C SER A 31 20.34 7.50 -10.66
N GLY A 32 19.17 8.02 -11.04
CA GLY A 32 18.74 8.21 -12.43
C GLY A 32 18.71 6.91 -13.26
N SER A 33 18.81 5.74 -12.61
CA SER A 33 19.07 4.45 -13.26
C SER A 33 18.23 3.36 -12.62
N ILE A 34 17.33 2.77 -13.41
CA ILE A 34 16.48 1.64 -12.99
C ILE A 34 17.35 0.46 -12.54
N LEU A 35 18.44 0.19 -13.28
CA LEU A 35 19.34 -0.91 -12.95
C LEU A 35 20.03 -0.70 -11.60
N THR A 36 20.39 0.54 -11.27
CA THR A 36 20.97 0.87 -9.97
C THR A 36 19.94 0.72 -8.85
N CYS A 37 18.67 1.12 -9.07
CA CYS A 37 17.59 0.83 -8.13
C CYS A 37 17.44 -0.68 -7.88
N LEU A 38 17.39 -1.49 -8.93
CA LEU A 38 17.28 -2.96 -8.82
C LEU A 38 18.45 -3.58 -8.04
N ARG A 39 19.69 -3.16 -8.35
CA ARG A 39 20.87 -3.62 -7.60
C ARG A 39 20.83 -3.23 -6.13
N SER A 40 20.29 -2.04 -5.83
CA SER A 40 20.21 -1.53 -4.46
C SER A 40 19.30 -2.35 -3.54
N ALA A 41 18.43 -3.22 -4.09
CA ALA A 41 17.67 -4.20 -3.31
C ALA A 41 18.58 -5.08 -2.43
N PHE A 42 19.82 -5.32 -2.85
CA PHE A 42 20.78 -6.18 -2.15
C PHE A 42 21.83 -5.39 -1.36
N TRP A 43 21.74 -4.06 -1.34
CA TRP A 43 22.63 -3.23 -0.55
C TRP A 43 22.07 -3.02 0.85
N PRO A 44 22.90 -2.85 1.89
CA PRO A 44 22.43 -2.49 3.23
C PRO A 44 22.09 -0.99 3.28
N THR A 45 20.83 -0.65 3.00
CA THR A 45 20.29 0.71 2.97
C THR A 45 19.15 0.85 3.96
N ASN A 46 18.71 2.08 4.22
CA ASN A 46 17.57 2.34 5.10
C ASN A 46 16.25 1.78 4.54
N GLU A 47 16.18 1.45 3.25
CA GLU A 47 14.97 0.93 2.59
C GLU A 47 15.02 -0.59 2.31
N THR A 48 16.13 -1.24 2.60
CA THR A 48 16.35 -2.66 2.23
C THR A 48 15.36 -3.58 2.93
N PHE A 49 15.15 -3.38 4.23
CA PHE A 49 14.15 -4.16 4.98
C PHE A 49 12.72 -3.87 4.51
N ASN A 50 12.39 -2.60 4.23
CA ASN A 50 11.07 -2.23 3.72
C ASN A 50 10.77 -2.92 2.39
N PHE A 51 11.74 -2.94 1.46
CA PHE A 51 11.61 -3.66 0.20
C PHE A 51 11.41 -5.18 0.43
N TRP A 52 12.32 -5.83 1.16
CA TRP A 52 12.30 -7.30 1.28
C TRP A 52 11.11 -7.83 2.05
N THR A 53 10.69 -7.15 3.12
CA THR A 53 9.53 -7.59 3.91
C THR A 53 8.26 -7.60 3.05
N HIS A 54 8.02 -6.55 2.27
CA HIS A 54 6.85 -6.47 1.39
C HIS A 54 6.99 -7.40 0.18
N PHE A 55 8.16 -7.46 -0.45
CA PHE A 55 8.41 -8.31 -1.62
C PHE A 55 8.24 -9.79 -1.28
N VAL A 56 8.88 -10.29 -0.21
CA VAL A 56 8.76 -11.69 0.21
C VAL A 56 7.32 -12.03 0.60
N ALA A 57 6.66 -11.15 1.36
CA ALA A 57 5.26 -11.34 1.71
C ALA A 57 4.38 -11.44 0.46
N SER A 58 4.64 -10.65 -0.58
CA SER A 58 3.88 -10.72 -1.84
C SER A 58 4.04 -12.08 -2.53
N ILE A 59 5.26 -12.63 -2.60
CA ILE A 59 5.52 -13.95 -3.20
C ILE A 59 4.85 -15.07 -2.38
N MET A 60 4.95 -15.00 -1.05
CA MET A 60 4.31 -15.96 -0.16
C MET A 60 2.78 -15.94 -0.31
N LEU A 61 2.19 -14.75 -0.42
CA LEU A 61 0.76 -14.63 -0.58
C LEU A 61 0.29 -15.09 -1.95
N MET A 62 0.94 -14.67 -3.03
CA MET A 62 0.61 -15.12 -4.39
C MET A 62 0.72 -16.64 -4.53
N SER A 63 1.78 -17.24 -3.98
CA SER A 63 1.96 -18.70 -3.99
C SER A 63 0.89 -19.42 -3.16
N ARG A 64 0.53 -18.89 -1.98
CA ARG A 64 -0.57 -19.44 -1.18
C ARG A 64 -1.90 -19.32 -1.89
N THR A 65 -2.19 -18.18 -2.52
CA THR A 65 -3.40 -17.94 -3.28
C THR A 65 -3.50 -18.93 -4.45
N GLY A 66 -2.43 -19.09 -5.23
CA GLY A 66 -2.41 -20.05 -6.34
C GLY A 66 -2.67 -21.50 -5.90
N ARG A 67 -2.10 -21.91 -4.76
CA ARG A 67 -2.36 -23.25 -4.19
C ARG A 67 -3.82 -23.44 -3.79
N ILE A 68 -4.41 -22.47 -3.10
CA ILE A 68 -5.82 -22.55 -2.70
C ILE A 68 -6.72 -22.61 -3.93
N ILE A 69 -6.46 -21.79 -4.96
CA ILE A 69 -7.23 -21.82 -6.22
C ILE A 69 -7.13 -23.18 -6.90
N SER A 70 -5.96 -23.83 -6.86
CA SER A 70 -5.78 -25.17 -7.45
C SER A 70 -6.53 -26.29 -6.74
N GLU A 71 -6.99 -26.05 -5.51
CA GLU A 71 -7.80 -26.98 -4.73
C GLU A 71 -9.32 -26.77 -4.95
N PHE A 72 -9.73 -25.69 -5.63
CA PHE A 72 -11.14 -25.45 -5.95
C PHE A 72 -11.61 -26.36 -7.09
N GLU A 73 -12.67 -27.13 -6.84
CA GLU A 73 -13.36 -27.90 -7.89
C GLU A 73 -13.98 -26.98 -8.95
N THR A 74 -14.51 -25.84 -8.52
CA THR A 74 -15.21 -24.84 -9.33
C THR A 74 -14.70 -23.43 -9.02
N PRO A 75 -13.49 -23.06 -9.51
CA PRO A 75 -12.82 -21.83 -9.07
C PRO A 75 -13.57 -20.54 -9.36
N PHE A 76 -14.50 -20.52 -10.31
CA PHE A 76 -15.24 -19.30 -10.70
C PHE A 76 -16.59 -19.14 -9.99
N GLU A 77 -16.84 -19.88 -8.91
CA GLU A 77 -18.05 -19.69 -8.12
C GLU A 77 -18.06 -18.37 -7.34
N ALA A 78 -19.24 -17.76 -7.26
CA ALA A 78 -19.45 -16.51 -6.52
C ALA A 78 -19.09 -16.64 -5.03
N LEU A 79 -19.12 -17.85 -4.47
CA LEU A 79 -18.68 -18.14 -3.10
C LEU A 79 -17.21 -17.79 -2.86
N HIS A 80 -16.36 -17.89 -3.89
CA HIS A 80 -14.92 -17.60 -3.79
C HIS A 80 -14.58 -16.13 -4.06
N LEU A 81 -15.55 -15.31 -4.48
CA LEU A 81 -15.34 -13.88 -4.77
C LEU A 81 -14.66 -13.10 -3.62
N PRO A 82 -15.02 -13.28 -2.34
CA PRO A 82 -14.35 -12.58 -1.23
C PRO A 82 -12.88 -12.92 -1.14
N PHE A 83 -12.54 -14.19 -1.35
CA PHE A 83 -11.17 -14.67 -1.33
C PHE A 83 -10.35 -14.06 -2.47
N TYR A 84 -10.91 -13.95 -3.67
CA TYR A 84 -10.25 -13.30 -4.80
C TYR A 84 -10.01 -11.81 -4.57
N ILE A 85 -11.03 -11.10 -4.09
CA ILE A 85 -10.95 -9.66 -3.82
C ILE A 85 -9.90 -9.38 -2.73
N HIS A 86 -9.92 -10.15 -1.63
CA HIS A 86 -8.95 -10.00 -0.56
C HIS A 86 -7.53 -10.32 -1.05
N SER A 87 -7.34 -11.47 -1.71
CA SER A 87 -6.03 -11.88 -2.24
C SER A 87 -5.47 -10.84 -3.21
N PHE A 88 -6.29 -10.29 -4.10
CA PHE A 88 -5.90 -9.23 -5.02
C PHE A 88 -5.46 -7.98 -4.26
N GLY A 89 -6.28 -7.47 -3.33
CA GLY A 89 -5.98 -6.25 -2.58
C GLY A 89 -4.67 -6.37 -1.79
N SER A 90 -4.47 -7.49 -1.09
CA SER A 90 -3.25 -7.75 -0.32
C SER A 90 -2.01 -7.90 -1.21
N CYS A 91 -2.10 -8.65 -2.32
CA CYS A 91 -0.97 -8.78 -3.25
C CYS A 91 -0.62 -7.43 -3.88
N TYR A 92 -1.63 -6.68 -4.32
CA TYR A 92 -1.45 -5.36 -4.92
C TYR A 92 -0.73 -4.41 -3.96
N LEU A 93 -1.18 -4.32 -2.70
CA LEU A 93 -0.54 -3.52 -1.67
C LEU A 93 0.94 -3.88 -1.50
N LEU A 94 1.25 -5.16 -1.28
CA LEU A 94 2.61 -5.60 -1.02
C LEU A 94 3.54 -5.37 -2.22
N VAL A 95 3.05 -5.63 -3.43
CA VAL A 95 3.81 -5.40 -4.67
C VAL A 95 4.09 -3.90 -4.84
N VAL A 96 3.06 -3.06 -4.81
CA VAL A 96 3.21 -1.61 -4.98
C VAL A 96 4.16 -1.03 -3.94
N SER A 97 3.99 -1.43 -2.67
CA SER A 97 4.81 -0.94 -1.58
C SER A 97 6.28 -1.35 -1.73
N SER A 98 6.54 -2.62 -2.08
CA SER A 98 7.91 -3.07 -2.35
C SER A 98 8.57 -2.25 -3.47
N PHE A 99 7.86 -2.01 -4.58
CA PHE A 99 8.38 -1.21 -5.68
C PHE A 99 8.57 0.27 -5.30
N ALA A 100 7.71 0.83 -4.46
CA ALA A 100 7.86 2.20 -3.99
C ALA A 100 9.18 2.38 -3.22
N HIS A 101 9.47 1.47 -2.30
CA HIS A 101 10.75 1.47 -1.57
C HIS A 101 11.93 1.17 -2.48
N LEU A 102 11.78 0.32 -3.50
CA LEU A 102 12.86 0.03 -4.43
C LEU A 102 13.24 1.24 -5.29
N PHE A 103 12.24 1.93 -5.86
CA PHE A 103 12.41 3.00 -6.84
C PHE A 103 12.44 4.41 -6.25
N CYS A 104 12.27 4.58 -4.93
CA CYS A 104 12.28 5.90 -4.33
C CYS A 104 13.59 6.68 -4.63
N CYS A 105 14.73 6.00 -4.78
CA CYS A 105 16.01 6.63 -5.11
C CYS A 105 16.25 6.88 -6.61
N TYR A 106 15.26 6.68 -7.48
CA TYR A 106 15.40 6.95 -8.92
C TYR A 106 15.53 8.46 -9.19
N SER A 107 14.60 9.24 -8.62
CA SER A 107 14.60 10.70 -8.60
C SER A 107 13.68 11.22 -7.51
N GLU A 108 13.83 12.49 -7.11
CA GLU A 108 12.93 13.12 -6.14
C GLU A 108 11.45 13.04 -6.58
N ARG A 109 11.18 13.30 -7.86
CA ARG A 109 9.82 13.18 -8.43
C ARG A 109 9.32 11.74 -8.44
N CYS A 110 10.21 10.76 -8.57
CA CYS A 110 9.85 9.35 -8.51
C CYS A 110 9.53 8.94 -7.07
N CYS A 111 10.33 9.40 -6.09
CA CYS A 111 10.11 9.21 -4.66
C CYS A 111 8.70 9.65 -4.24
N HIS A 112 8.32 10.90 -4.54
CA HIS A 112 7.00 11.41 -4.17
C HIS A 112 5.85 10.62 -4.80
N ARG A 113 5.97 10.28 -6.09
CA ARG A 113 4.95 9.49 -6.79
C ARG A 113 4.86 8.07 -6.27
N CYS A 114 5.99 7.41 -6.02
CA CYS A 114 6.05 6.07 -5.45
C CYS A 114 5.30 6.01 -4.12
N PHE A 115 5.61 6.91 -3.18
CA PHE A 115 4.94 6.92 -1.88
C PHE A 115 3.48 7.38 -1.97
N ALA A 116 3.10 8.24 -2.91
CA ALA A 116 1.69 8.56 -3.14
C ALA A 116 0.90 7.34 -3.65
N VAL A 117 1.48 6.55 -4.56
CA VAL A 117 0.86 5.33 -5.08
C VAL A 117 0.82 4.23 -4.02
N ASP A 118 1.84 4.11 -3.18
CA ASP A 118 1.88 3.20 -2.02
C ASP A 118 0.73 3.48 -1.04
N GLN A 119 0.54 4.75 -0.68
CA GLN A 119 -0.59 5.18 0.15
C GLN A 119 -1.95 4.88 -0.50
N ALA A 120 -2.07 5.04 -1.82
CA ALA A 120 -3.29 4.68 -2.54
C ALA A 120 -3.56 3.16 -2.50
N ALA A 121 -2.51 2.33 -2.54
CA ALA A 121 -2.62 0.88 -2.44
C ALA A 121 -3.12 0.42 -1.07
N VAL A 122 -2.73 1.10 0.02
CA VAL A 122 -3.26 0.84 1.38
C VAL A 122 -4.78 1.03 1.41
N VAL A 123 -5.24 2.13 0.82
CA VAL A 123 -6.67 2.46 0.76
C VAL A 123 -7.45 1.49 -0.12
N LEU A 124 -6.89 1.08 -1.26
CA LEU A 124 -7.49 0.04 -2.10
C LEU A 124 -7.60 -1.30 -1.37
N TYR A 125 -6.55 -1.70 -0.64
CA TYR A 125 -6.60 -2.91 0.18
C TYR A 125 -7.73 -2.85 1.22
N ALA A 126 -7.89 -1.72 1.89
CA ALA A 126 -8.96 -1.53 2.86
C ALA A 126 -10.37 -1.67 2.21
N LEU A 127 -10.54 -1.14 1.00
CA LEU A 127 -11.76 -1.33 0.21
C LEU A 127 -11.99 -2.81 -0.15
N CYS A 128 -10.95 -3.54 -0.55
CA CYS A 128 -11.04 -4.98 -0.83
C CYS A 128 -11.47 -5.78 0.40
N VAL A 129 -10.95 -5.44 1.59
CA VAL A 129 -11.37 -6.06 2.85
C VAL A 129 -12.85 -5.81 3.12
N LEU A 130 -13.31 -4.57 2.96
CA LEU A 130 -14.73 -4.22 3.14
C LEU A 130 -15.64 -4.99 2.18
N LEU A 131 -15.29 -5.04 0.89
CA LEU A 131 -16.04 -5.79 -0.12
C LEU A 131 -16.10 -7.29 0.18
N GLY A 132 -14.99 -7.86 0.69
CA GLY A 132 -14.96 -9.25 1.13
C GLY A 132 -15.87 -9.51 2.34
N PHE A 133 -15.89 -8.58 3.30
CA PHE A 133 -16.76 -8.66 4.48
C PHE A 133 -18.24 -8.58 4.10
N GLU A 134 -18.65 -7.62 3.26
CA GLU A 134 -20.03 -7.49 2.76
C GLU A 134 -20.58 -8.77 2.13
N HIS A 135 -19.71 -9.59 1.52
CA HIS A 135 -20.11 -10.80 0.82
C HIS A 135 -20.05 -12.06 1.72
N LEU A 136 -19.23 -12.08 2.78
CA LEU A 136 -19.09 -13.24 3.68
C LEU A 136 -19.97 -13.17 4.92
N THR A 137 -19.98 -12.03 5.60
CA THR A 137 -20.88 -11.80 6.73
C THR A 137 -22.17 -11.25 6.16
N CYS A 138 -23.29 -11.89 6.55
CA CYS A 138 -24.67 -11.49 6.30
C CYS A 138 -24.75 -10.04 5.80
N PRO A 139 -25.21 -9.77 4.56
CA PRO A 139 -25.15 -8.45 3.94
C PRO A 139 -25.62 -7.41 4.95
N MET A 140 -25.03 -6.21 5.01
CA MET A 140 -25.31 -5.12 5.97
C MET A 140 -26.79 -4.97 6.41
N SER A 141 -27.73 -5.41 5.58
CA SER A 141 -29.11 -5.77 5.92
C SER A 141 -29.36 -6.60 7.20
N CYS A 142 -28.38 -7.31 7.78
CA CYS A 142 -28.58 -8.15 8.96
C CYS A 142 -28.19 -7.47 10.29
N TYR A 143 -27.39 -6.40 10.24
CA TYR A 143 -26.99 -5.61 11.42
C TYR A 143 -27.85 -4.33 11.50
N GLY A 144 -29.05 -4.42 12.06
CA GLY A 144 -29.86 -3.24 12.39
C GLY A 144 -30.56 -2.55 11.20
N PRO A 145 -30.72 -1.21 11.18
CA PRO A 145 -31.68 -0.49 10.32
C PRO A 145 -31.20 -0.26 8.88
N PHE A 146 -30.19 -0.99 8.41
CA PHE A 146 -29.61 -0.75 7.08
C PHE A 146 -30.47 -1.39 5.98
N ASN A 147 -31.28 -0.57 5.29
CA ASN A 147 -31.93 -0.95 4.04
C ASN A 147 -30.93 -0.94 2.86
N ASP A 148 -31.32 -1.50 1.71
CA ASP A 148 -30.45 -1.57 0.51
C ASP A 148 -29.88 -0.20 0.09
N LEU A 149 -30.65 0.88 0.29
CA LEU A 149 -30.22 2.25 0.01
C LEU A 149 -29.09 2.70 0.93
N SER A 150 -29.21 2.48 2.24
CA SER A 150 -28.19 2.85 3.22
C SER A 150 -26.87 2.10 3.00
N ARG A 151 -26.93 0.82 2.56
CA ARG A 151 -25.75 0.05 2.13
C ARG A 151 -25.10 0.67 0.89
N ALA A 152 -25.89 0.98 -0.14
CA ALA A 152 -25.36 1.60 -1.35
C ALA A 152 -24.74 2.99 -1.08
N VAL A 153 -25.39 3.78 -0.22
CA VAL A 153 -24.87 5.09 0.22
C VAL A 153 -23.57 4.92 1.00
N TYR A 154 -23.50 3.99 1.96
CA TYR A 154 -22.28 3.71 2.73
C TYR A 154 -21.11 3.30 1.81
N MET A 155 -21.33 2.32 0.92
CA MET A 155 -20.30 1.88 -0.03
C MET A 155 -19.87 3.01 -0.98
N GLY A 156 -20.82 3.82 -1.45
CA GLY A 156 -20.54 5.01 -2.26
C GLY A 156 -19.70 6.04 -1.51
N CYS A 157 -20.02 6.33 -0.25
CA CYS A 157 -19.25 7.23 0.60
C CYS A 157 -17.82 6.73 0.83
N VAL A 158 -17.65 5.43 1.10
CA VAL A 158 -16.32 4.81 1.23
C VAL A 158 -15.51 5.04 -0.04
N VAL A 159 -16.05 4.72 -1.22
CA VAL A 159 -15.36 4.91 -2.51
C VAL A 159 -15.03 6.38 -2.78
N ILE A 160 -15.92 7.31 -2.45
CA ILE A 160 -15.63 8.75 -2.59
C ILE A 160 -14.47 9.15 -1.66
N LEU A 161 -14.49 8.68 -0.41
CA LEU A 161 -13.43 8.95 0.56
C LEU A 161 -12.09 8.35 0.14
N THR A 162 -12.06 7.17 -0.49
CA THR A 162 -10.81 6.57 -1.01
C THR A 162 -10.21 7.41 -2.14
N VAL A 163 -11.04 7.96 -3.03
CA VAL A 163 -10.62 8.85 -4.10
C VAL A 163 -10.09 10.18 -3.53
N LEU A 164 -10.84 10.79 -2.61
CA LEU A 164 -10.42 12.03 -1.94
C LEU A 164 -9.10 11.85 -1.18
N HIS A 165 -8.94 10.72 -0.48
CA HIS A 165 -7.69 10.35 0.19
C HIS A 165 -6.52 10.29 -0.80
N THR A 166 -6.71 9.62 -1.93
CA THR A 166 -5.67 9.45 -2.95
C THR A 166 -5.26 10.81 -3.54
N MET A 167 -6.24 11.66 -3.86
CA MET A 167 -5.99 13.04 -4.31
C MET A 167 -5.25 13.86 -3.27
N PHE A 168 -5.66 13.79 -2.00
CA PHE A 168 -4.99 14.46 -0.89
C PHE A 168 -3.55 13.96 -0.70
N SER A 169 -3.31 12.66 -0.83
CA SER A 169 -1.97 12.05 -0.71
C SER A 169 -1.03 12.53 -1.81
N VAL A 170 -1.52 12.66 -3.05
CA VAL A 170 -0.76 13.20 -4.18
C VAL A 170 -0.48 14.70 -4.01
N GLN A 171 -1.42 15.47 -3.50
CA GLN A 171 -1.21 16.91 -3.26
C GLN A 171 -0.24 17.16 -2.10
N THR A 172 -0.37 16.39 -1.02
CA THR A 172 0.47 16.53 0.17
C THR A 172 1.86 15.94 0.01
N SER A 173 2.11 15.09 -0.99
CA SER A 173 3.47 14.61 -1.29
C SER A 173 4.46 15.74 -1.65
N HIS A 174 3.94 16.90 -2.07
CA HIS A 174 4.73 18.09 -2.40
C HIS A 174 4.85 19.11 -1.26
N SER A 175 4.10 18.93 -0.16
CA SER A 175 3.98 19.94 0.90
C SER A 175 4.59 19.44 2.22
N SER A 176 5.09 20.38 3.03
CA SER A 176 5.78 20.13 4.30
C SER A 176 4.83 19.76 5.45
N TYR A 177 3.71 19.09 5.16
CA TYR A 177 2.74 18.67 6.18
C TYR A 177 3.33 17.60 7.10
N SER A 178 2.90 17.61 8.37
CA SER A 178 3.36 16.63 9.36
C SER A 178 3.00 15.21 8.92
N PRO A 179 3.84 14.20 9.20
CA PRO A 179 3.54 12.80 8.91
C PRO A 179 2.19 12.33 9.50
N ALA A 180 1.81 12.87 10.67
CA ALA A 180 0.54 12.56 11.32
C ALA A 180 -0.69 13.05 10.52
N LEU A 181 -0.60 14.22 9.89
CA LEU A 181 -1.66 14.75 9.02
C LEU A 181 -1.83 13.91 7.73
N ARG A 182 -0.74 13.27 7.27
CA ARG A 182 -0.78 12.37 6.10
C ARG A 182 -1.37 11.00 6.42
N SER A 183 -1.26 10.51 7.66
CA SER A 183 -1.85 9.23 8.09
C SER A 183 -3.32 9.35 8.53
N LEU A 184 -3.77 10.55 8.89
CA LEU A 184 -5.12 10.78 9.42
C LEU A 184 -6.23 10.25 8.48
N PRO A 185 -6.18 10.49 7.15
CA PRO A 185 -7.24 10.02 6.26
C PRO A 185 -7.25 8.48 6.14
N CYS A 186 -6.09 7.79 6.17
CA CYS A 186 -6.00 6.33 6.23
C CYS A 186 -6.66 5.79 7.51
N THR A 187 -6.37 6.41 8.66
CA THR A 187 -6.93 5.98 9.94
C THR A 187 -8.44 6.18 10.00
N LEU A 188 -8.94 7.31 9.51
CA LEU A 188 -10.38 7.59 9.43
C LEU A 188 -11.09 6.58 8.52
N MET A 189 -10.50 6.26 7.36
CA MET A 189 -11.02 5.23 6.46
C MET A 189 -11.06 3.85 7.12
N THR A 190 -10.00 3.47 7.83
CA THR A 190 -9.95 2.17 8.54
C THR A 190 -11.04 2.09 9.61
N LEU A 191 -11.26 3.17 10.37
CA LEU A 191 -12.33 3.24 11.37
C LEU A 191 -13.72 3.14 10.73
N LEU A 192 -13.95 3.79 9.59
CA LEU A 192 -15.21 3.71 8.85
C LEU A 192 -15.49 2.31 8.30
N ILE A 193 -14.45 1.56 7.94
CA ILE A 193 -14.56 0.16 7.48
C ILE A 193 -14.86 -0.80 8.63
N ILE A 194 -14.44 -0.48 9.86
CA ILE A 194 -14.75 -1.28 11.06
C ILE A 194 -16.12 -0.92 11.64
N LEU A 195 -16.67 0.26 11.33
CA LEU A 195 -17.96 0.73 11.87
C LEU A 195 -19.12 -0.28 11.67
N PRO A 196 -19.26 -0.99 10.53
CA PRO A 196 -20.23 -2.07 10.37
C PRO A 196 -20.10 -3.25 11.35
N CYS A 197 -18.92 -3.44 11.93
CA CYS A 197 -18.58 -4.56 12.79
C CYS A 197 -18.81 -4.29 14.29
N ILE A 198 -19.16 -3.05 14.67
CA ILE A 198 -19.40 -2.60 16.05
C ILE A 198 -20.90 -2.33 16.23
#